data_AF-A0A523BJE5-F1
#
_entry.id   AF-A0A523BJE5-F1
#
_cell.length_a   1.000
_cell.length_b   1.000
_cell.length_c   1.000
_cell.angle_alpha   90.00
_cell.angle_beta   90.00
_cell.angle_gamma   90.00
#
_symmetry.space_group_name_H-M   'P 1'
#
loop_
_entity.id
_entity.type
_entity.pdbx_description
1 polymer ?
#
loop_
_entity_poly.entity_id
_entity_poly.type
_entity_poly.pdbx_seq_one_letter_code
_entity_poly.pdbx_strand_id
1 'polypeptide(L)'
;MDTPLYIAVIYMLLLGMGTGLFVTPNASSIVISAPPERRGVASSMRTISFNLGFAISLNLAILVMTQFIPYSIASKLITEDYSGIVDDIARDLQNLSVALSQTFKVQSIIMAVAMIFSISRSMRD
;
A
#
# COMPACT_ATOMS: atom_id res chain seq x y z
N MET A 1 -21.56 -7.84 3.70
CA MET A 1 -20.47 -7.89 4.69
C MET A 1 -20.57 -6.62 5.52
N ASP A 2 -21.35 -6.66 6.59
CA ASP A 2 -21.54 -5.50 7.47
C ASP A 2 -20.38 -5.47 8.46
N THR A 3 -19.18 -5.13 7.98
CA THR A 3 -18.09 -4.82 8.89
C THR A 3 -18.52 -3.58 9.65
N PRO A 4 -18.70 -3.64 10.98
CA PRO A 4 -19.20 -2.50 11.72
C PRO A 4 -18.25 -1.31 11.55
N LEU A 5 -18.78 -0.13 11.24
CA LEU A 5 -18.01 1.08 10.97
C LEU A 5 -16.96 1.37 12.06
N TYR A 6 -17.28 1.06 13.33
CA TYR A 6 -16.37 1.27 14.46
C TYR A 6 -15.07 0.46 14.32
N ILE A 7 -15.12 -0.74 13.74
CA ILE A 7 -13.93 -1.58 13.55
C ILE A 7 -12.99 -0.93 12.53
N ALA A 8 -13.53 -0.42 11.42
CA ALA A 8 -12.75 0.29 10.41
C ALA A 8 -12.10 1.56 10.99
N VAL A 9 -12.83 2.32 11.80
CA VAL A 9 -12.31 3.51 12.48
C VAL A 9 -11.16 3.17 13.42
N ILE A 10 -11.28 2.09 14.21
CA ILE A 10 -10.21 1.62 15.10
C ILE A 10 -8.97 1.24 14.29
N TYR A 11 -9.13 0.50 13.19
CA TYR A 11 -7.99 0.12 12.35
C TYR A 11 -7.33 1.32 11.68
N MET A 12 -8.11 2.30 11.20
CA MET A 12 -7.55 3.55 10.66
C MET A 12 -6.82 4.37 11.72
N LEU A 13 -7.34 4.41 12.96
CA LEU A 13 -6.66 5.06 14.09
C LEU A 13 -5.32 4.39 14.40
N LEU A 14 -5.29 3.06 14.49
CA LEU A 14 -4.05 2.31 14.73
C LEU A 14 -3.04 2.52 13.60
N LEU A 15 -3.50 2.52 12.35
CA LEU A 15 -2.67 2.79 11.18
C LEU A 15 -2.10 4.22 11.20
N GLY A 16 -2.93 5.22 11.53
CA GLY A 16 -2.53 6.62 11.71
C GLY A 16 -1.52 6.81 12.83
N MET A 17 -1.74 6.17 13.98
CA MET A 17 -0.80 6.21 15.11
C MET A 17 0.54 5.56 14.75
N GLY A 18 0.51 4.36 14.15
CA GLY A 18 1.72 3.67 13.72
C GLY A 18 2.52 4.51 12.72
N THR A 19 1.87 5.02 11.67
CA THR A 19 2.53 5.88 10.69
C THR A 19 3.14 7.14 11.33
N GLY A 20 2.43 7.82 12.24
CA GLY A 20 2.97 8.98 12.94
C GLY A 20 4.20 8.67 13.81
N LEU A 21 4.15 7.56 14.56
CA LEU A 21 5.23 7.13 15.46
C LEU A 21 6.49 6.66 14.71
N PHE A 22 6.35 6.11 13.50
CA PHE A 22 7.49 5.62 12.74
C PHE A 22 8.02 6.64 11.72
N VAL A 23 7.16 7.37 11.01
CA VAL A 23 7.59 8.28 9.94
C VAL A 23 8.33 9.50 10.51
N THR A 24 7.87 10.05 11.63
CA THR A 24 8.41 11.28 12.22
C THR A 24 9.84 11.12 12.74
N PRO A 25 10.14 10.11 13.60
CA PRO A 25 11.51 9.91 14.09
C PRO A 25 12.45 9.39 13.00
N ASN A 26 11.95 8.54 12.09
CA ASN A 26 12.74 8.04 10.95
C ASN A 26 13.19 9.19 10.05
N ALA A 27 12.30 10.14 9.74
CA ALA A 27 12.66 11.31 8.95
C ALA A 27 13.78 12.14 9.58
N SER A 28 13.64 12.43 10.88
CA SER A 28 14.60 13.25 11.61
C SER A 28 15.95 12.53 11.77
N SER A 29 15.98 11.23 12.04
CA SER A 29 17.23 10.45 12.17
C SER A 29 18.11 10.50 10.91
N ILE A 30 17.49 10.39 9.73
CA ILE A 30 18.19 10.43 8.44
C ILE A 30 18.77 11.82 8.16
N VAL A 31 18.04 12.88 8.52
CA VAL A 31 18.49 14.26 8.27
C VAL A 31 19.53 14.71 9.30
N ILE A 32 19.37 14.33 10.56
CA ILE A 32 20.27 14.73 11.66
C ILE A 32 21.60 13.96 11.61
N SER A 33 21.61 12.73 11.09
CA SER A 33 22.85 11.95 10.89
C SER A 33 23.77 12.49 9.80
N ALA A 34 23.30 13.43 8.97
CA ALA A 34 24.13 14.12 7.99
C ALA A 34 24.79 15.40 8.59
N PRO A 35 26.00 15.78 8.13
CA PRO A 35 26.64 17.03 8.50
C PRO A 35 25.71 18.23 8.31
N PRO A 36 25.74 19.26 9.19
CA PRO A 36 24.83 20.41 9.14
C PRO A 36 24.73 21.06 7.76
N GLU A 37 25.85 21.14 7.04
CA GLU A 37 25.99 21.76 5.71
C GLU A 37 25.33 20.92 4.61
N ARG A 38 25.10 19.62 4.86
CA ARG A 38 24.53 18.65 3.91
C ARG A 38 23.13 18.16 4.27
N ARG A 39 22.52 18.68 5.34
CA ARG A 39 21.15 18.31 5.76
C ARG A 39 20.10 18.55 4.67
N GLY A 40 20.28 19.61 3.87
CA GLY A 40 19.42 19.88 2.72
C GLY A 40 19.48 18.77 1.66
N VAL A 41 20.68 18.25 1.38
CA VAL A 41 20.89 17.13 0.44
C VAL A 41 20.35 15.82 1.00
N ALA A 42 20.53 15.57 2.30
CA ALA A 42 19.96 14.39 2.96
C ALA A 42 18.42 14.41 2.93
N SER A 43 17.81 15.57 3.18
CA SER A 43 16.35 15.75 3.13
C SER A 43 15.80 15.57 1.72
N SER A 44 16.46 16.13 0.70
CA SER A 44 16.03 15.96 -0.70
C SER A 44 16.17 14.51 -1.17
N MET A 45 17.28 13.83 -0.85
CA MET A 45 17.49 12.43 -1.21
C MET A 45 16.44 11.50 -0.56
N ARG A 46 16.08 11.76 0.70
CA ARG A 46 14.98 11.06 1.37
C ARG A 46 13.65 11.30 0.66
N THR A 47 13.35 12.55 0.33
CA THR A 47 12.09 12.94 -0.31
C THR A 47 11.96 12.29 -1.69
N ILE A 48 13.02 12.28 -2.49
CA ILE A 48 13.07 11.58 -3.78
C ILE A 48 12.80 10.09 -3.59
N SER A 49 13.47 9.46 -2.63
CA SER A 49 13.28 8.03 -2.34
C SER A 49 11.84 7.70 -1.93
N PHE A 50 11.22 8.55 -1.10
CA PHE A 50 9.83 8.39 -0.68
C PHE A 50 8.85 8.54 -1.86
N ASN A 51 9.02 9.59 -2.67
CA ASN A 51 8.17 9.86 -3.81
C ASN A 51 8.28 8.77 -4.89
N LEU A 52 9.49 8.25 -5.13
CA LEU A 52 9.71 7.10 -6.03
C LEU A 52 9.00 5.84 -5.51
N GLY A 53 9.15 5.52 -4.23
CA GLY A 53 8.46 4.38 -3.62
C GLY A 53 6.93 4.50 -3.73
N PHE A 54 6.40 5.69 -3.48
CA PHE A 54 4.98 5.98 -3.61
C PHE A 54 4.49 5.83 -5.05
N ALA A 55 5.21 6.39 -6.03
CA ALA A 55 4.88 6.27 -7.46
C ALA A 55 4.89 4.80 -7.94
N ILE A 56 5.84 4.00 -7.46
CA ILE A 56 5.95 2.58 -7.81
C ILE A 56 4.85 1.76 -7.13
N SER A 57 4.48 2.08 -5.88
CA SER A 57 3.54 1.28 -5.09
C SER A 57 2.17 1.10 -5.74
N LEU A 58 1.63 2.15 -6.38
CA LEU A 58 0.33 2.07 -7.05
C LEU A 58 0.38 1.12 -8.24
N ASN A 59 1.40 1.26 -9.07
CA ASN A 59 1.61 0.41 -10.24
C ASN A 59 1.83 -1.06 -9.83
N LEU A 60 2.58 -1.29 -8.75
CA LEU A 60 2.78 -2.64 -8.22
C LEU A 60 1.48 -3.25 -7.66
N ALA A 61 0.67 -2.45 -6.97
CA ALA A 61 -0.64 -2.90 -6.46
C ALA A 61 -1.57 -3.32 -7.61
N ILE A 62 -1.64 -2.54 -8.68
CA ILE A 62 -2.42 -2.87 -9.88
C ILE A 62 -1.89 -4.14 -10.53
N LEU A 63 -0.56 -4.25 -10.70
CA LEU A 63 0.07 -5.43 -11.30
C LEU A 63 -0.27 -6.72 -10.53
N VAL A 64 -0.19 -6.66 -9.19
CA VAL A 64 -0.57 -7.79 -8.32
C VAL A 64 -2.06 -8.07 -8.43
N MET A 65 -2.90 -7.05 -8.41
CA MET A 65 -4.36 -7.19 -8.54
C MET A 65 -4.75 -7.90 -9.84
N THR A 66 -4.10 -7.60 -10.97
CA THR A 66 -4.37 -8.26 -12.26
C THR A 66 -4.14 -9.77 -12.21
N GLN A 67 -3.23 -10.28 -11.37
CA GLN A 67 -3.02 -11.72 -11.20
C GLN A 67 -4.21 -12.43 -10.55
N PHE A 68 -5.06 -11.69 -9.83
CA PHE A 68 -6.23 -12.21 -9.13
C PHE A 68 -7.55 -11.89 -9.85
N ILE A 69 -7.51 -11.20 -10.99
CA ILE A 69 -8.70 -10.97 -11.82
C ILE A 69 -8.97 -12.25 -12.65
N PRO A 70 -10.16 -12.87 -12.54
CA PRO A 70 -10.53 -14.02 -13.36
C PRO A 70 -10.47 -13.70 -14.85
N TYR A 71 -9.96 -14.64 -15.65
CA TYR A 71 -9.84 -14.51 -17.11
C TYR A 71 -11.16 -14.10 -17.79
N SER A 72 -12.30 -14.47 -17.20
CA SER A 72 -13.64 -14.12 -17.66
C SER A 72 -13.96 -12.62 -17.60
N ILE A 73 -13.42 -11.90 -16.61
CA ILE A 73 -13.61 -10.44 -16.49
C ILE A 73 -12.65 -9.74 -17.45
N ALA A 74 -11.40 -10.21 -17.52
CA ALA A 74 -10.40 -9.67 -18.44
C ALA A 74 -10.83 -9.79 -19.91
N SER A 75 -11.40 -10.92 -20.34
CA SER A 75 -11.91 -11.10 -21.71
C SER A 75 -13.10 -10.19 -22.02
N LYS A 76 -14.04 -10.02 -21.07
CA LYS A 76 -15.21 -9.15 -21.25
C LYS A 76 -14.82 -7.67 -21.39
N LEU A 77 -13.81 -7.22 -20.64
CA LEU A 77 -13.26 -5.86 -20.75
C LEU A 77 -12.56 -5.60 -22.09
N ILE A 78 -11.96 -6.62 -22.71
CA ILE A 78 -11.24 -6.50 -23.99
C ILE A 78 -12.18 -6.62 -25.20
N THR A 79 -13.24 -7.43 -25.09
CA THR A 79 -14.21 -7.67 -26.17
C THR A 79 -15.32 -6.62 -26.23
N GLU A 80 -15.36 -5.65 -25.30
CA GLU A 80 -16.42 -4.64 -25.17
C GLU A 80 -17.84 -5.24 -25.11
N ASP A 81 -17.95 -6.48 -24.60
CA ASP A 81 -19.23 -7.15 -24.45
C ASP A 81 -19.88 -6.76 -23.12
N TYR A 82 -20.70 -5.71 -23.19
CA TYR A 82 -21.50 -5.18 -22.09
C TYR A 82 -22.87 -5.87 -21.95
N SER A 83 -23.15 -6.92 -22.74
CA SER A 83 -24.42 -7.64 -22.68
C SER A 83 -24.46 -8.56 -21.45
N GLY A 84 -25.09 -8.08 -20.36
CA GLY A 84 -25.26 -8.84 -19.12
C GLY A 84 -24.79 -8.15 -17.83
N ILE A 85 -24.39 -6.88 -17.90
CA ILE A 85 -23.92 -6.07 -16.75
C ILE A 85 -24.84 -6.19 -15.52
N VAL A 86 -26.17 -6.25 -15.69
CA VAL A 86 -27.11 -6.21 -14.57
C VAL A 86 -27.13 -7.49 -13.71
N ASP A 87 -26.94 -8.68 -14.32
CA ASP A 87 -26.89 -9.96 -13.57
C ASP A 87 -25.47 -10.31 -13.07
N ASP A 88 -24.43 -9.76 -13.71
CA ASP A 88 -23.03 -10.05 -13.39
C ASP A 88 -22.39 -9.05 -12.42
N ILE A 89 -22.97 -7.85 -12.22
CA ILE A 89 -22.44 -6.85 -11.25
C ILE A 89 -22.26 -7.44 -9.85
N ALA A 90 -23.22 -8.21 -9.35
CA ALA A 90 -23.13 -8.76 -8.00
C ALA A 90 -21.94 -9.74 -7.86
N ARG A 91 -21.66 -10.49 -8.92
CA ARG A 91 -20.60 -11.50 -8.99
C ARG A 91 -19.24 -10.85 -9.28
N ASP A 92 -19.20 -9.82 -10.11
CA ASP A 92 -18.02 -9.01 -10.39
C ASP A 92 -17.61 -8.15 -9.19
N LEU A 93 -18.55 -7.57 -8.46
CA LEU A 93 -18.28 -6.88 -7.19
C LEU A 93 -17.74 -7.84 -6.12
N GLN A 94 -18.22 -9.08 -6.10
CA GLN A 94 -17.69 -10.11 -5.21
C GLN A 94 -16.26 -10.50 -5.59
N ASN A 95 -15.99 -10.73 -6.88
CA ASN A 95 -14.64 -11.03 -7.38
C ASN A 95 -13.66 -9.87 -7.15
N LEU A 96 -14.11 -8.64 -7.36
CA LEU A 96 -13.34 -7.43 -7.07
C LEU A 96 -13.04 -7.29 -5.58
N SER A 97 -14.02 -7.53 -4.71
CA SER A 97 -13.84 -7.51 -3.26
C SER A 97 -12.81 -8.55 -2.81
N VAL A 98 -12.87 -9.77 -3.34
CA VAL A 98 -11.88 -10.82 -3.08
C VAL A 98 -10.49 -10.41 -3.57
N ALA A 99 -10.36 -9.92 -4.81
CA ALA A 99 -9.09 -9.48 -5.38
C ALA A 99 -8.46 -8.32 -4.58
N LEU A 100 -9.26 -7.34 -4.16
CA LEU A 100 -8.80 -6.25 -3.29
C LEU A 100 -8.30 -6.80 -1.95
N SER A 101 -9.07 -7.69 -1.31
CA SER A 101 -8.68 -8.27 -0.01
C SER A 101 -7.36 -9.06 -0.09
N GLN A 102 -7.17 -9.83 -1.16
CA GLN A 102 -5.94 -10.60 -1.40
C GLN A 102 -4.76 -9.68 -1.67
N THR A 103 -4.96 -8.62 -2.45
CA THR A 103 -3.94 -7.61 -2.72
C THR A 103 -3.50 -6.92 -1.43
N PHE A 104 -4.44 -6.49 -0.58
CA PHE A 104 -4.10 -5.90 0.72
C PHE A 104 -3.33 -6.87 1.63
N LYS A 105 -3.65 -8.16 1.58
CA LYS A 105 -2.92 -9.19 2.33
C LYS A 105 -1.49 -9.38 1.82
N VAL A 106 -1.26 -9.32 0.50
CA VAL A 106 0.10 -9.37 -0.06
C VAL A 106 0.88 -8.12 0.35
N GLN A 107 0.27 -6.94 0.26
CA GLN A 107 0.88 -5.68 0.68
C GLN A 107 1.22 -5.67 2.18
N SER A 108 0.38 -6.26 3.03
CA SER A 108 0.67 -6.35 4.46
C SER A 108 1.86 -7.25 4.78
N ILE A 109 2.09 -8.32 4.01
CA ILE A 109 3.30 -9.16 4.13
C ILE A 109 4.54 -8.37 3.72
N ILE A 110 4.48 -7.63 2.62
CA ILE A 110 5.59 -6.76 2.17
C ILE A 110 5.90 -5.73 3.26
N MET A 111 4.87 -5.11 3.85
CA MET A 111 5.02 -4.15 4.95
C MET A 111 5.63 -4.80 6.20
N ALA A 112 5.24 -6.03 6.53
CA ALA A 112 5.79 -6.77 7.67
C ALA A 112 7.29 -7.06 7.49
N VAL A 113 7.71 -7.46 6.28
CA VAL A 113 9.14 -7.64 5.95
C VAL A 113 9.89 -6.32 6.06
N ALA A 114 9.34 -5.23 5.51
CA ALA A 114 9.94 -3.90 5.61
C ALA A 114 10.07 -3.42 7.07
N MET A 115 9.09 -3.76 7.92
CA MET A 115 9.12 -3.45 9.35
C MET A 115 10.30 -4.13 10.07
N ILE A 116 10.59 -5.39 9.75
CA ILE A 116 11.75 -6.11 10.31
C ILE A 116 13.06 -5.38 9.97
N PHE A 117 13.22 -4.96 8.71
CA PHE A 117 14.38 -4.17 8.29
C PHE A 117 14.45 -2.81 9.02
N SER A 118 13.31 -2.15 9.18
CA SER A 118 13.21 -0.87 9.91
C SER A 118 13.68 -1.00 11.37
N ILE A 119 13.21 -2.04 12.08
CA ILE A 119 13.60 -2.32 13.47
C ILE A 119 15.10 -2.65 13.55
N SER A 120 15.62 -3.48 12.64
CA SER A 120 17.03 -3.89 12.64
C SER A 120 18.02 -2.71 12.47
N ARG A 121 17.58 -1.63 11.82
CA ARG A 121 18.36 -0.40 11.67
C ARG A 121 18.30 0.47 12.93
N SER A 122 17.16 0.49 13.62
CA SER A 122 16.97 1.29 14.85
C SER A 122 17.78 0.80 16.05
N MET A 123 18.31 -0.43 16.04
CA MET A 123 19.08 -1.00 17.16
C MET A 123 20.61 -0.86 16.99
N ARG A 124 21.07 -0.26 15.88
CA ARG A 124 22.50 -0.08 15.57
C ARG A 124 23.00 1.37 15.75
N ASP A 125 22.08 2.30 16.01
CA ASP A 125 22.35 3.67 16.43
C ASP A 125 22.02 3.81 17.93
#